data_AF-A0A8J6TV12-F1
#
_entry.id   AF-A0A8J6TV12-F1
#
_cell.length_a   1.000
_cell.length_b   1.000
_cell.length_c   1.000
_cell.angle_alpha   90.00
_cell.angle_beta   90.00
_cell.angle_gamma   90.00
#
_symmetry.space_group_name_H-M   'P 1'
#
loop_
_entity.id
_entity.type
_entity.pdbx_description
1 polymer ?
#
loop_
_entity_poly.entity_id
_entity_poly.type
_entity_poly.pdbx_seq_one_letter_code
_entity_poly.pdbx_strand_id
1 'polypeptide(L)'
;MDPREQSPYSAYRQRGPVGSLAEYLAFGIDTVGSLRKVPLLPWPRLMRAAEKLGRTPTGPVVFECVGVPRMLADVIDHAPLHSRVVVVGVCMQPDTIRPAVALHKEIDLRFVFGYDPGEFSDTLRMIADGTVDPSPLHTGTVGLAGVAGAFEALGNPEKHAKILVDPTL
;
A
#
# COMPACT_ATOMS: atom_id res chain seq x y z
N MET A 1 9.36 13.20 -3.08
CA MET A 1 8.32 13.18 -4.12
C MET A 1 7.08 13.80 -3.50
N ASP A 2 6.55 14.87 -4.08
CA ASP A 2 5.26 15.43 -3.68
C ASP A 2 4.18 14.82 -4.60
N PRO A 3 3.24 14.02 -4.07
CA PRO A 3 2.19 13.40 -4.88
C PRO A 3 1.23 14.43 -5.52
N ARG A 4 1.25 15.69 -5.07
CA ARG A 4 0.48 16.80 -5.67
C ARG A 4 1.10 17.29 -6.97
N GLU A 5 2.40 17.11 -7.14
CA GLU A 5 3.15 17.59 -8.32
C GLU A 5 3.47 16.47 -9.31
N GLN A 6 3.70 15.25 -8.80
CA GLN A 6 4.15 14.12 -9.61
C GLN A 6 3.47 12.83 -9.16
N SER A 7 3.17 11.95 -10.11
CA SER A 7 2.60 10.65 -9.79
C SER A 7 3.52 9.86 -8.85
N PRO A 8 3.04 9.33 -7.72
CA PRO A 8 3.86 8.51 -6.82
C PRO A 8 4.35 7.22 -7.51
N TYR A 9 3.66 6.77 -8.55
CA TYR A 9 4.03 5.57 -9.30
C TYR A 9 5.20 5.78 -10.25
N SER A 10 5.58 7.03 -10.56
CA SER A 10 6.76 7.32 -11.38
C SER A 10 8.07 6.89 -10.70
N ALA A 11 8.09 6.83 -9.37
CA ALA A 11 9.21 6.31 -8.59
C ALA A 11 9.31 4.77 -8.63
N TYR A 12 8.22 4.08 -8.97
CA TYR A 12 8.21 2.63 -9.06
C TYR A 12 8.57 2.18 -10.48
N ARG A 13 9.62 1.37 -10.60
CA ARG A 13 9.91 0.65 -11.85
C ARG A 13 9.34 -0.74 -11.75
N GLN A 14 8.32 -1.02 -12.55
CA GLN A 14 7.74 -2.35 -12.62
C GLN A 14 8.80 -3.35 -13.06
N ARG A 15 8.89 -4.46 -12.33
CA ARG A 15 9.89 -5.48 -12.59
C ARG A 15 9.40 -6.36 -13.73
N GLY A 16 10.16 -6.40 -14.83
CA GLY A 16 9.81 -7.13 -16.05
C GLY A 16 9.31 -6.21 -17.16
N PRO A 17 9.12 -6.74 -18.37
CA PRO A 17 8.79 -5.95 -19.56
C PRO A 17 7.29 -5.66 -19.64
N VAL A 18 6.71 -5.12 -18.57
CA VAL A 18 5.25 -5.02 -18.44
C VAL A 18 4.84 -3.68 -17.83
N GLY A 19 4.28 -2.79 -18.64
CA GLY A 19 3.56 -1.58 -18.23
C GLY A 19 2.06 -1.64 -18.56
N SER A 20 1.62 -2.67 -19.29
CA SER A 20 0.22 -2.89 -19.66
C SER A 20 -0.17 -4.37 -19.63
N LEU A 21 -1.47 -4.67 -19.62
CA LEU A 21 -1.98 -6.04 -19.73
C LEU A 21 -1.56 -6.71 -21.04
N ALA A 22 -1.55 -5.96 -22.15
CA ALA A 22 -1.14 -6.49 -23.45
C ALA A 22 0.33 -6.93 -23.44
N GLU A 23 1.21 -6.11 -22.88
CA GLU A 23 2.62 -6.45 -22.71
C GLU A 23 2.82 -7.65 -21.77
N TYR A 24 2.04 -7.73 -20.69
CA TYR A 24 2.07 -8.87 -19.76
C TYR A 24 1.67 -10.18 -20.44
N LEU A 25 0.59 -10.17 -21.21
CA LEU A 25 0.15 -11.34 -21.96
C LEU A 25 1.17 -11.74 -23.04
N ALA A 26 1.70 -10.77 -23.79
CA ALA A 26 2.74 -11.02 -24.79
C ALA A 26 3.99 -11.64 -24.16
N PHE A 27 4.48 -11.08 -23.07
CA PHE A 27 5.59 -11.63 -22.30
C PHE A 27 5.32 -13.07 -21.85
N GLY A 28 4.12 -13.37 -21.35
CA GLY A 28 3.73 -14.72 -20.95
C GLY A 28 3.79 -15.72 -22.11
N ILE A 29 3.22 -15.35 -23.26
CA ILE A 29 3.21 -16.18 -24.47
C ILE A 29 4.64 -16.43 -24.98
N ASP A 30 5.45 -15.38 -25.07
CA ASP A 30 6.84 -15.46 -25.56
C ASP A 30 7.71 -16.31 -24.64
N THR A 31 7.53 -16.17 -23.32
CA THR A 31 8.27 -16.95 -22.33
C THR A 31 7.90 -18.44 -22.43
N VAL A 32 6.60 -18.77 -22.53
CA VAL A 32 6.15 -20.15 -22.74
C VAL A 32 6.67 -20.71 -24.05
N GLY A 33 6.62 -19.92 -25.14
CA GLY A 33 7.16 -20.30 -26.44
C GLY A 33 8.65 -20.63 -26.38
N SER A 34 9.41 -19.86 -25.60
CA SER A 34 10.85 -20.07 -25.39
C SER A 34 11.14 -21.32 -24.55
N LEU A 35 10.42 -21.53 -23.44
CA LEU A 35 10.62 -22.70 -22.57
C LEU A 35 10.25 -24.01 -23.30
N ARG A 36 9.24 -23.99 -24.17
CA ARG A 36 8.82 -25.16 -24.96
C ARG A 36 9.86 -25.60 -26.01
N LYS A 37 10.85 -24.77 -26.33
CA LYS A 37 11.98 -25.14 -27.22
C LYS A 37 12.98 -26.09 -26.55
N VAL A 38 12.97 -26.19 -25.23
CA VAL A 38 13.88 -27.08 -24.48
C VAL A 38 13.18 -28.43 -24.26
N PRO A 39 13.68 -29.53 -24.87
CA PRO A 39 13.09 -30.85 -24.70
C PRO A 39 13.06 -31.28 -23.23
N LEU A 40 11.99 -31.98 -22.84
CA LEU A 40 11.80 -32.56 -21.50
C LEU A 40 11.76 -31.56 -20.32
N LEU A 41 11.87 -30.25 -20.58
CA LEU A 41 11.74 -29.23 -19.53
C LEU A 41 10.29 -29.18 -19.02
N PRO A 42 10.03 -29.44 -17.73
CA PRO A 42 8.69 -29.30 -17.15
C PRO A 42 8.35 -27.82 -16.93
N TRP A 43 8.22 -27.05 -18.02
CA TRP A 43 8.02 -25.60 -18.01
C TRP A 43 6.86 -25.13 -17.09
N PRO A 44 5.72 -25.84 -16.93
CA PRO A 44 4.67 -25.38 -16.02
C PRO A 44 5.12 -25.39 -14.55
N ARG A 45 5.96 -26.37 -14.17
CA ARG A 45 6.52 -26.45 -12.81
C ARG A 45 7.58 -25.38 -12.59
N LEU A 46 8.42 -25.13 -13.60
CA LEU A 46 9.41 -24.08 -13.56
C LEU A 46 8.77 -22.70 -13.37
N MET A 47 7.70 -22.40 -14.13
CA MET A 47 6.97 -21.13 -14.01
C MET A 47 6.33 -20.96 -12.64
N ARG A 48 5.67 -21.99 -12.10
CA ARG A 48 5.12 -21.96 -10.74
C ARG A 48 6.19 -21.80 -9.67
N ALA A 49 7.38 -22.39 -9.87
CA ALA A 49 8.51 -22.20 -8.97
C ALA A 49 9.04 -20.75 -9.05
N ALA A 50 9.14 -20.19 -10.25
CA ALA A 50 9.55 -18.79 -10.46
C ALA A 50 8.58 -17.80 -9.78
N GLU A 51 7.27 -18.03 -9.89
CA GLU A 51 6.23 -17.26 -9.20
C GLU A 51 6.41 -17.29 -7.67
N LYS A 52 6.54 -18.49 -7.09
CA LYS A 52 6.79 -18.66 -5.64
C LYS A 52 8.07 -17.98 -5.15
N LEU A 53 9.07 -17.87 -6.01
CA LEU A 53 10.34 -17.21 -5.71
C LEU A 53 10.32 -15.70 -6.01
N GLY A 54 9.16 -15.12 -6.36
CA GLY A 54 9.02 -13.71 -6.70
C GLY A 54 9.83 -13.30 -7.94
N ARG A 55 9.98 -14.22 -8.90
CA ARG A 55 10.72 -14.02 -10.16
C ARG A 55 9.82 -13.71 -11.35
N THR A 56 8.51 -13.64 -11.12
CA THR A 56 7.52 -13.11 -12.07
C THR A 56 7.35 -11.60 -11.85
N PRO A 57 6.71 -10.88 -12.79
CA PRO A 57 6.36 -9.48 -12.57
C PRO A 57 5.55 -9.27 -11.29
N THR A 58 5.86 -8.20 -10.57
CA THR A 58 5.18 -7.80 -9.33
C THR A 58 4.81 -6.32 -9.38
N GLY A 59 3.75 -5.95 -8.67
CA GLY A 59 3.38 -4.55 -8.43
C GLY A 59 3.85 -4.04 -7.06
N PRO A 60 3.76 -2.73 -6.82
CA PRO A 60 4.01 -2.14 -5.51
C PRO A 60 2.91 -2.49 -4.50
N VAL A 61 3.20 -2.24 -3.23
CA VAL A 61 2.18 -2.16 -2.18
C VAL A 61 1.81 -0.69 -1.98
N VAL A 62 0.51 -0.40 -2.03
CA VAL A 62 -0.05 0.95 -1.85
C VAL A 62 -0.89 0.95 -0.59
N PHE A 63 -0.69 1.94 0.29
CA PHE A 63 -1.53 2.14 1.46
C PHE A 63 -2.51 3.29 1.20
N GLU A 64 -3.80 2.97 1.18
CA GLU A 64 -4.86 3.99 1.12
C GLU A 64 -5.23 4.35 2.56
N CYS A 65 -4.88 5.57 2.99
CA CYS A 65 -5.02 6.04 4.38
C CYS A 65 -5.94 7.26 4.51
N VAL A 66 -6.64 7.66 3.45
CA VAL A 66 -7.43 8.89 3.41
C VAL A 66 -8.89 8.61 3.78
N GLY A 67 -9.49 7.53 3.27
CA GLY A 67 -10.84 7.10 3.63
C GLY A 67 -11.95 8.05 3.13
N VAL A 68 -11.70 8.81 2.06
CA VAL A 68 -12.73 9.64 1.41
C VAL A 68 -13.30 8.94 0.17
N PRO A 69 -14.58 9.17 -0.19
CA PRO A 69 -15.17 8.59 -1.39
C PRO A 69 -14.30 8.86 -2.63
N ARG A 70 -14.28 7.92 -3.57
CA ARG A 70 -13.49 7.91 -4.81
C ARG A 70 -12.00 7.71 -4.65
N MET A 71 -11.42 7.83 -3.45
CA MET A 71 -9.98 7.62 -3.26
C MET A 71 -9.56 6.20 -3.63
N LEU A 72 -10.31 5.17 -3.20
CA LEU A 72 -9.97 3.79 -3.52
C LEU A 72 -10.01 3.53 -5.03
N ALA A 73 -10.99 4.10 -5.72
CA ALA A 73 -11.08 3.97 -7.17
C ALA A 73 -9.96 4.70 -7.90
N ASP A 74 -9.55 5.89 -7.43
CA ASP A 74 -8.42 6.62 -7.97
C ASP A 74 -7.11 5.83 -7.83
N VAL A 75 -6.89 5.22 -6.66
CA VAL A 75 -5.76 4.30 -6.44
C VAL A 75 -5.80 3.14 -7.43
N ILE A 76 -6.93 2.45 -7.59
CA ILE A 76 -7.09 1.34 -8.54
C ILE A 76 -6.78 1.78 -9.99
N ASP A 77 -7.27 2.96 -10.38
CA ASP A 77 -7.13 3.48 -11.74
C ASP A 77 -5.66 3.75 -12.09
N HIS A 78 -4.85 4.21 -11.12
CA HIS A 78 -3.46 4.63 -11.36
C HIS A 78 -2.39 3.64 -10.91
N ALA A 79 -2.68 2.72 -9.99
CA ALA A 79 -1.69 1.76 -9.48
C ALA A 79 -1.14 0.86 -10.60
N PRO A 80 0.15 0.46 -10.60
CA PRO A 80 0.71 -0.48 -11.58
C PRO A 80 0.01 -1.85 -11.58
N LEU A 81 0.26 -2.68 -12.61
CA LEU A 81 -0.28 -4.05 -12.61
C LEU A 81 0.28 -4.85 -11.43
N HIS A 82 -0.53 -5.78 -10.93
CA HIS A 82 -0.27 -6.65 -9.79
C HIS A 82 0.01 -5.88 -8.49
N SER A 83 -0.50 -4.64 -8.37
CA SER A 83 -0.38 -3.89 -7.11
C SER A 83 -1.26 -4.50 -6.03
N ARG A 84 -0.76 -4.47 -4.79
CA ARG A 84 -1.59 -4.71 -3.60
C ARG A 84 -1.96 -3.37 -2.98
N VAL A 85 -3.25 -3.09 -2.88
CA VAL A 85 -3.77 -1.93 -2.16
C VAL A 85 -4.22 -2.39 -0.76
N VAL A 86 -3.54 -1.89 0.26
CA VAL A 86 -3.91 -2.06 1.66
C VAL A 86 -4.81 -0.89 2.04
N VAL A 87 -6.09 -1.18 2.30
CA VAL A 87 -7.10 -0.18 2.63
C VAL A 87 -7.12 0.01 4.15
N VAL A 88 -6.60 1.15 4.59
CA VAL A 88 -6.49 1.57 6.00
C VAL A 88 -7.49 2.69 6.32
N GLY A 89 -7.77 3.55 5.34
CA GLY A 89 -8.72 4.64 5.47
C GLY A 89 -10.15 4.13 5.71
N VAL A 90 -10.88 4.80 6.59
CA VAL A 90 -12.27 4.44 6.92
C VAL A 90 -13.22 5.34 6.14
N CYS A 91 -13.76 4.83 5.04
CA CYS A 91 -14.83 5.48 4.29
C CYS A 91 -16.20 5.02 4.83
N MET A 92 -16.95 5.95 5.41
CA MET A 92 -18.28 5.68 5.97
C MET A 92 -19.42 5.87 4.96
N GLN A 93 -19.09 6.20 3.71
CA GLN A 93 -20.03 6.35 2.61
C GLN A 93 -19.84 5.25 1.55
N PRO A 94 -20.84 4.99 0.69
CA PRO A 94 -20.63 4.14 -0.48
C PRO A 94 -19.47 4.66 -1.34
N ASP A 95 -18.51 3.79 -1.63
CA ASP A 95 -17.41 4.08 -2.55
C ASP A 95 -17.50 3.17 -3.79
N THR A 96 -17.52 3.80 -4.96
CA THR A 96 -17.78 3.12 -6.24
C THR A 96 -16.48 2.90 -7.00
N ILE A 97 -16.16 1.63 -7.21
CA ILE A 97 -15.02 1.20 -8.04
C ILE A 97 -15.49 0.68 -9.40
N ARG A 98 -14.56 0.54 -10.36
CA ARG A 98 -14.78 -0.19 -11.61
C ARG A 98 -14.10 -1.55 -11.52
N PRO A 99 -14.82 -2.66 -11.23
CA PRO A 99 -14.20 -3.96 -11.03
C PRO A 99 -13.39 -4.44 -12.24
N ALA A 100 -13.81 -4.11 -13.46
CA ALA A 100 -13.09 -4.44 -14.68
C ALA A 100 -11.67 -3.84 -14.72
N VAL A 101 -11.46 -2.64 -14.16
CA VAL A 101 -10.11 -2.02 -14.11
C VAL A 101 -9.23 -2.78 -13.13
N ALA A 102 -9.74 -3.09 -11.94
CA ALA A 102 -9.02 -3.89 -10.96
C ALA A 102 -8.67 -5.29 -11.51
N LEU A 103 -9.61 -5.93 -12.22
CA LEU A 103 -9.43 -7.24 -12.84
C LEU A 103 -8.32 -7.22 -13.90
N HIS A 104 -8.35 -6.29 -14.86
CA HIS A 104 -7.35 -6.23 -15.93
C HIS A 104 -5.93 -5.93 -15.42
N LYS A 105 -5.83 -5.30 -14.24
CA LYS A 105 -4.56 -4.96 -13.61
C LYS A 105 -4.17 -5.96 -12.53
N GLU A 106 -4.98 -7.00 -12.31
CA GLU A 106 -4.82 -7.98 -11.23
C GLU A 106 -4.52 -7.34 -9.86
N ILE A 107 -5.30 -6.31 -9.51
CA ILE A 107 -5.16 -5.60 -8.24
C ILE A 107 -5.66 -6.47 -7.08
N ASP A 108 -4.85 -6.60 -6.04
CA ASP A 108 -5.22 -7.22 -4.77
C ASP A 108 -5.68 -6.13 -3.78
N LEU A 109 -6.91 -6.26 -3.26
CA LEU A 109 -7.45 -5.35 -2.25
C LEU A 109 -7.46 -6.03 -0.89
N ARG A 110 -6.65 -5.52 0.05
CA ARG A 110 -6.58 -6.00 1.43
C ARG A 110 -7.13 -4.96 2.39
N PHE A 111 -8.31 -5.22 2.94
CA PHE A 111 -8.89 -4.40 4.00
C PHE A 111 -8.27 -4.79 5.35
N VAL A 112 -7.92 -3.80 6.16
CA VAL A 112 -7.36 -3.98 7.51
C VAL A 112 -8.12 -3.12 8.51
N PHE A 113 -8.16 -3.54 9.78
CA PHE A 113 -8.82 -2.78 10.84
C PHE A 113 -8.16 -3.07 12.19
N GLY A 114 -7.72 -2.02 12.87
CA GLY A 114 -7.06 -2.14 14.18
C GLY A 114 -5.81 -3.01 14.10
N TYR A 115 -5.58 -3.76 15.18
CA TYR A 115 -4.48 -4.70 15.33
C TYR A 115 -4.83 -5.74 16.39
N ASP A 116 -4.21 -6.91 16.33
CA ASP A 116 -4.33 -7.94 17.36
C ASP A 116 -3.32 -7.74 18.52
N PRO A 117 -3.50 -8.41 19.67
CA PRO A 117 -2.60 -8.25 20.82
C PRO A 117 -1.13 -8.62 20.54
N GLY A 118 -0.89 -9.55 19.63
CA GLY A 118 0.45 -9.92 19.18
C GLY A 118 1.10 -8.78 18.39
N GLU A 119 0.39 -8.22 17.42
CA GLU A 119 0.85 -7.05 16.64
C GLU A 119 1.16 -5.85 17.55
N PHE A 120 0.34 -5.62 18.58
CA PHE A 120 0.58 -4.58 19.58
C PHE A 120 1.86 -4.86 20.39
N SER A 121 2.03 -6.09 20.88
CA SER A 121 3.23 -6.48 21.63
C SER A 121 4.50 -6.36 20.80
N ASP A 122 4.44 -6.76 19.52
CA ASP A 122 5.57 -6.65 18.59
C ASP A 122 5.94 -5.18 18.34
N THR A 123 4.94 -4.32 18.15
CA THR A 123 5.17 -2.88 17.95
C THR A 123 5.82 -2.24 19.18
N LEU A 124 5.37 -2.58 20.39
CA LEU A 124 6.01 -2.09 21.61
C LEU A 124 7.45 -2.56 21.75
N ARG A 125 7.74 -3.80 21.35
CA ARG A 125 9.12 -4.32 21.32
C ARG A 125 9.98 -3.56 20.33
N MET A 126 9.48 -3.31 19.12
CA MET A 126 10.18 -2.52 18.10
C MET A 126 10.49 -1.09 18.57
N ILE A 127 9.61 -0.50 19.38
CA ILE A 127 9.86 0.80 20.00
C ILE A 127 10.93 0.66 21.09
N ALA A 128 10.80 -0.33 21.98
CA ALA A 128 11.69 -0.52 23.12
C ALA A 128 13.14 -0.87 22.71
N ASP A 129 13.33 -1.61 21.61
CA ASP A 129 14.64 -1.98 21.09
C ASP A 129 15.23 -0.98 20.08
N GLY A 130 14.48 0.08 19.75
CA GLY A 130 14.91 1.14 18.84
C GLY A 130 14.78 0.79 17.35
N THR A 131 14.16 -0.33 17.00
CA THR A 131 13.80 -0.64 15.60
C THR A 131 12.89 0.43 15.00
N VAL A 132 12.01 1.03 15.82
CA VAL A 132 11.11 2.12 15.43
C VAL A 132 11.23 3.28 16.43
N ASP A 133 11.59 4.47 15.95
CA ASP A 133 11.53 5.71 16.72
C ASP A 133 10.21 6.45 16.48
N PRO A 134 9.28 6.53 17.47
CA PRO A 134 8.02 7.22 17.32
C PRO A 134 8.12 8.74 17.56
N SER A 135 9.26 9.26 18.04
CA SER A 135 9.40 10.66 18.42
C SER A 135 9.03 11.65 17.31
N PRO A 136 9.32 11.41 16.01
CA PRO A 136 8.87 12.31 14.94
C PRO A 136 7.34 12.46 14.81
N LEU A 137 6.56 11.51 15.32
CA LEU A 137 5.09 11.61 15.31
C LEU A 137 4.58 12.55 16.40
N HIS A 138 5.32 12.72 17.50
CA HIS A 138 4.94 13.57 18.61
C HIS A 138 5.22 15.03 18.30
N THR A 139 4.18 15.74 17.88
CA THR A 139 4.26 17.13 17.41
C THR A 139 3.75 18.17 18.42
N GLY A 140 3.28 17.75 19.60
CA GLY A 140 2.83 18.65 20.65
C GLY A 140 2.35 17.93 21.91
N THR A 141 2.33 18.65 23.02
CA THR A 141 1.77 18.18 24.30
C THR A 141 0.86 19.26 24.87
N VAL A 142 -0.28 18.87 25.42
CA VAL A 142 -1.22 19.76 26.12
C VAL A 142 -1.60 19.17 27.49
N GLY A 143 -1.91 20.04 28.44
CA GLY A 143 -2.62 19.65 29.66
C GLY A 143 -4.09 19.36 29.41
N LEU A 144 -4.82 18.89 30.42
CA LEU A 144 -6.24 18.52 30.28
C LEU A 144 -7.12 19.71 29.82
N ALA A 145 -6.81 20.91 30.30
CA ALA A 145 -7.50 22.14 29.90
C ALA A 145 -7.27 22.51 28.41
N GLY A 146 -6.22 22.00 27.78
CA GLY A 146 -5.85 22.29 26.39
C GLY A 146 -6.46 21.34 25.34
N VAL A 147 -7.22 20.32 25.76
CA VAL A 147 -7.75 19.28 24.87
C VAL A 147 -8.66 19.87 23.78
N ALA A 148 -9.54 20.81 24.11
CA ALA A 148 -10.43 21.45 23.13
C ALA A 148 -9.62 22.15 22.01
N GLY A 149 -8.61 22.92 22.39
CA GLY A 149 -7.72 23.59 21.43
C GLY A 149 -6.88 22.60 20.61
N ALA A 150 -6.53 21.43 21.16
CA ALA A 150 -5.84 20.39 20.41
C ALA A 150 -6.72 19.79 19.30
N PHE A 151 -8.02 19.60 19.54
CA PHE A 151 -8.95 19.17 18.48
C PHE A 151 -9.10 20.20 17.37
N GLU A 152 -9.24 21.48 17.72
CA GLU A 152 -9.27 22.57 16.73
C GLU A 152 -7.98 22.61 15.89
N ALA A 153 -6.82 22.47 16.54
CA ALA A 153 -5.53 22.47 15.87
C ALA A 153 -5.37 21.27 14.92
N LEU A 154 -5.82 20.07 15.31
CA LEU A 154 -5.78 18.87 14.48
C LEU A 154 -6.75 18.92 13.29
N GLY A 155 -7.69 19.86 13.27
CA GLY A 155 -8.51 20.15 12.10
C GLY A 155 -7.70 20.67 10.91
N ASN A 156 -6.46 21.14 11.13
CA ASN A 156 -5.53 21.55 10.08
C ASN A 156 -4.29 20.62 10.05
N PRO A 157 -4.08 19.84 8.98
CA PRO A 157 -3.01 18.85 8.90
C PRO A 157 -1.60 19.45 8.72
N GLU A 158 -1.47 20.76 8.47
CA GLU A 158 -0.18 21.39 8.13
C GLU A 158 0.76 21.58 9.33
N LYS A 159 0.25 21.46 10.58
CA LYS A 159 1.03 21.77 11.79
C LYS A 159 1.30 20.58 12.71
N HIS A 160 0.31 19.73 12.95
CA HIS A 160 0.38 18.67 13.95
C HIS A 160 0.00 17.31 13.37
N ALA A 161 0.69 16.25 13.83
CA ALA A 161 0.38 14.85 13.51
C ALA A 161 -0.20 14.13 14.75
N LYS A 162 0.60 13.97 15.82
CA LYS A 162 0.12 13.49 17.13
C LYS A 162 0.34 14.55 18.20
N ILE A 163 -0.70 14.81 18.98
CA ILE A 163 -0.63 15.60 20.22
C ILE A 163 -0.86 14.64 21.40
N LEU A 164 0.00 14.70 22.41
CA LEU A 164 -0.17 13.95 23.66
C LEU A 164 -0.88 14.82 24.70
N VAL A 165 -1.68 14.17 25.54
CA VAL A 165 -2.28 14.81 26.72
C VAL A 165 -1.48 14.38 27.94
N ASP A 166 -0.89 15.34 28.63
CA ASP A 166 -0.21 15.11 29.90
C ASP A 166 -1.14 15.59 31.03
N PRO A 167 -1.70 14.67 31.85
CA PRO A 167 -2.63 15.04 32.91
C PRO A 167 -1.95 15.77 34.09
N THR A 168 -0.62 15.91 34.08
CA THR A 168 0.14 16.59 35.14
C THR A 168 0.44 18.06 34.85
N LEU A 169 0.15 18.53 33.61
CA LEU A 169 0.25 19.92 33.18
C LEU A 169 -0.97 20.76 33.55
#